data_AF-A0A4Y7RS01-F1
#
_entry.id   AF-A0A4Y7RS01-F1
#
_cell.length_a   1.000
_cell.length_b   1.000
_cell.length_c   1.000
_cell.angle_alpha   90.00
_cell.angle_beta   90.00
_cell.angle_gamma   90.00
#
_symmetry.space_group_name_H-M   'P 1'
#
loop_
_entity.id
_entity.type
_entity.pdbx_description
1 polymer ?
#
loop_
_entity_poly.entity_id
_entity_poly.type
_entity_poly.pdbx_seq_one_letter_code
_entity_poly.pdbx_strand_id
1 'polypeptide(L)'
;MNIDLENNIKEWASKKGLSTSAQDIWTFFQLSIENILIPEKTWFKIGKTYISLVIGGIYLSAFRLYQPDKGIWLLLDKSPEEDIDGFEFKIVKSTKRSAKRLIWAHSGNIENVNNIIHNNDIWKSHRKASVKILNYPISADQDEKQKRFNKIRISDILGKISEDQDYYQNKFVNAVEQSQKLSKEARLRRLSNADKSPNQVRVTQVIFQRNPDVVAEVLERAGGICEACKKPAPFLRKSDNSPYLEVHHIVALADDGDDTIENAIALCPNCHRKYHYGIIAKI
;
A
#
# COMPACT_ATOMS: atom_id res chain seq x y z
N MET A 1 -23.45 10.09 -1.70
CA MET A 1 -23.96 8.89 -0.98
C MET A 1 -22.75 8.28 -0.29
N ASN A 2 -22.65 8.38 1.03
CA ASN A 2 -21.55 7.76 1.77
C ASN A 2 -21.77 6.24 1.72
N ILE A 3 -20.90 5.50 1.04
CA ILE A 3 -21.08 4.05 0.87
C ILE A 3 -20.46 3.37 2.09
N ASP A 4 -21.32 2.89 2.97
CA ASP A 4 -20.93 2.09 4.12
C ASP A 4 -20.57 0.67 3.64
N LEU A 5 -19.30 0.47 3.26
CA LEU A 5 -18.84 -0.82 2.72
C LEU A 5 -18.97 -1.96 3.73
N GLU A 6 -18.66 -1.68 4.99
CA GLU A 6 -18.69 -2.67 6.05
C GLU A 6 -20.09 -3.24 6.22
N ASN A 7 -21.09 -2.36 6.41
CA ASN A 7 -22.47 -2.79 6.58
C ASN A 7 -23.00 -3.48 5.33
N ASN A 8 -22.68 -2.99 4.13
CA ASN A 8 -23.12 -3.61 2.88
C ASN A 8 -22.54 -5.02 2.67
N ILE A 9 -21.26 -5.24 2.98
CA ILE A 9 -20.62 -6.55 2.88
C ILE A 9 -21.18 -7.51 3.94
N LYS A 10 -21.32 -7.04 5.18
CA LYS A 10 -21.88 -7.85 6.26
C LYS A 10 -23.32 -8.26 5.97
N GLU A 11 -24.17 -7.33 5.53
CA GLU A 11 -25.56 -7.60 5.14
C GLU A 11 -25.62 -8.59 3.96
N TRP A 12 -24.74 -8.43 2.97
CA TRP A 12 -24.64 -9.37 1.85
C TRP A 12 -24.28 -10.78 2.34
N ALA A 13 -23.30 -10.92 3.22
CA ALA A 13 -22.89 -12.22 3.76
C ALA A 13 -24.02 -12.89 4.56
N SER A 14 -24.70 -12.13 5.44
CA SER A 14 -25.84 -12.62 6.21
C SER A 14 -27.00 -13.09 5.32
N LYS A 15 -27.35 -12.32 4.27
CA LYS A 15 -28.40 -12.70 3.31
C LYS A 15 -28.10 -13.99 2.54
N LYS A 16 -26.84 -14.41 2.48
CA LYS A 16 -26.40 -15.61 1.77
C LYS A 16 -26.29 -16.83 2.68
N GLY A 17 -26.48 -16.68 3.98
CA GLY A 17 -26.38 -17.78 4.95
C GLY A 17 -25.02 -18.46 4.90
N LEU A 18 -23.95 -17.68 4.73
CA LEU A 18 -22.59 -18.22 4.68
C LEU A 18 -22.19 -18.70 6.07
N SER A 19 -21.48 -19.82 6.12
CA SER A 19 -20.93 -20.40 7.35
C SER A 19 -19.76 -19.57 7.90
N THR A 20 -18.96 -18.96 7.03
CA THR A 20 -17.94 -17.96 7.39
C THR A 20 -18.59 -16.74 8.04
N SER A 21 -17.95 -16.19 9.08
CA SER A 21 -18.49 -14.99 9.73
C SER A 21 -18.51 -13.80 8.76
N ALA A 22 -19.57 -12.99 8.83
CA ALA A 22 -19.67 -11.76 8.06
C ALA A 22 -18.51 -10.79 8.37
N GLN A 23 -17.95 -10.88 9.58
CA GLN A 23 -16.79 -10.12 10.02
C GLN A 23 -15.53 -10.54 9.25
N ASP A 24 -15.26 -11.83 9.08
CA ASP A 24 -14.05 -12.30 8.40
C ASP A 24 -14.06 -11.92 6.91
N ILE A 25 -15.24 -11.97 6.28
CA ILE A 25 -15.41 -11.52 4.90
C ILE A 25 -15.14 -10.01 4.79
N TRP A 26 -15.65 -9.22 5.72
CA TRP A 26 -15.33 -7.80 5.79
C TRP A 26 -13.83 -7.57 5.99
N THR A 27 -13.22 -8.21 7.00
CA THR A 27 -11.79 -8.10 7.30
C THR A 27 -10.92 -8.43 6.09
N PHE A 28 -11.27 -9.46 5.31
CA PHE A 28 -10.57 -9.77 4.05
C PHE A 28 -10.63 -8.61 3.04
N PHE A 29 -11.80 -8.00 2.83
CA PHE A 29 -11.93 -6.88 1.89
C PHE A 29 -11.32 -5.60 2.43
N GLN A 30 -11.40 -5.36 3.74
CA GLN A 30 -10.72 -4.26 4.41
C GLN A 30 -9.20 -4.35 4.20
N LEU A 31 -8.60 -5.49 4.53
CA LEU A 31 -7.17 -5.72 4.35
C LEU A 31 -6.74 -5.64 2.88
N SER A 32 -7.58 -6.14 1.96
CA SER A 32 -7.37 -5.97 0.52
C SER A 32 -7.35 -4.49 0.13
N ILE A 33 -8.31 -3.69 0.58
CA ILE A 33 -8.39 -2.25 0.29
C ILE A 33 -7.19 -1.49 0.88
N GLU A 34 -6.85 -1.73 2.14
CA GLU A 34 -5.71 -1.11 2.84
C GLU A 34 -4.36 -1.44 2.20
N ASN A 35 -4.27 -2.59 1.52
CA ASN A 35 -3.07 -3.05 0.82
C ASN A 35 -3.12 -2.78 -0.69
N ILE A 36 -3.76 -1.70 -1.13
CA ILE A 36 -3.74 -1.25 -2.54
C ILE A 36 -2.94 0.03 -2.70
N LEU A 37 -2.03 0.03 -3.67
CA LEU A 37 -1.22 1.20 -4.01
C LEU A 37 -1.83 2.12 -5.07
N ILE A 38 -2.89 1.69 -5.75
CA ILE A 38 -3.55 2.43 -6.85
C ILE A 38 -5.09 2.42 -6.72
N PRO A 39 -5.65 2.98 -5.63
CA PRO A 39 -7.09 3.01 -5.39
C PRO A 39 -7.88 3.70 -6.52
N GLU A 40 -7.25 4.64 -7.24
CA GLU A 40 -7.81 5.36 -8.38
C GLU A 40 -7.98 4.52 -9.65
N LYS A 41 -7.35 3.33 -9.70
CA LYS A 41 -7.51 2.34 -10.79
C LYS A 41 -8.20 1.06 -10.34
N THR A 42 -8.67 1.03 -9.09
CA THR A 42 -9.26 -0.13 -8.45
C THR A 42 -10.77 0.02 -8.37
N TRP A 43 -11.48 -0.99 -8.84
CA TRP A 43 -12.94 -1.02 -8.92
C TRP A 43 -13.53 -2.07 -8.01
N PHE A 44 -14.46 -1.66 -7.16
CA PHE A 44 -15.20 -2.50 -6.22
C PHE A 44 -16.64 -2.74 -6.69
N LYS A 45 -17.15 -3.94 -6.40
CA LYS A 45 -18.58 -4.26 -6.57
C LYS A 45 -19.02 -5.42 -5.68
N ILE A 46 -20.19 -5.25 -5.09
CA ILE A 46 -21.02 -6.33 -4.53
C ILE A 46 -22.03 -6.73 -5.60
N GLY A 47 -21.95 -7.97 -6.08
CA GLY A 47 -22.89 -8.58 -7.00
C GLY A 47 -23.86 -9.51 -6.29
N LYS A 48 -24.79 -10.12 -7.03
CA LYS A 48 -25.76 -11.09 -6.46
C LYS A 48 -25.07 -12.30 -5.83
N THR A 49 -23.91 -12.70 -6.35
CA THR A 49 -23.23 -13.97 -6.05
C THR A 49 -21.71 -13.82 -5.87
N TYR A 50 -21.24 -12.58 -5.78
CA TYR A 50 -19.83 -12.28 -5.64
C TYR A 50 -19.62 -10.93 -4.95
N ILE A 51 -18.43 -10.75 -4.37
CA ILE A 51 -17.86 -9.45 -4.03
C ILE A 51 -16.49 -9.40 -4.70
N SER A 52 -16.09 -8.29 -5.30
CA SER A 52 -14.82 -8.23 -6.03
C SER A 52 -14.18 -6.84 -6.05
N LEU A 53 -12.85 -6.84 -5.97
CA LEU A 53 -11.96 -5.76 -6.38
C LEU A 53 -11.30 -6.13 -7.71
N VAL A 54 -11.20 -5.16 -8.61
CA VAL A 54 -10.71 -5.37 -9.98
C VAL A 54 -9.80 -4.25 -10.42
N ILE A 55 -8.66 -4.59 -11.02
CA ILE A 55 -7.75 -3.66 -11.69
C ILE A 55 -7.57 -4.12 -13.13
N GLY A 56 -7.78 -3.22 -14.09
CA GLY A 56 -7.62 -3.54 -15.52
C GLY A 56 -8.48 -4.72 -16.00
N GLY A 57 -9.63 -4.97 -15.36
CA GLY A 57 -10.51 -6.10 -15.69
C GLY A 57 -10.11 -7.45 -15.10
N ILE A 58 -9.08 -7.51 -14.25
CA ILE A 58 -8.60 -8.72 -13.56
C ILE A 58 -8.94 -8.61 -12.07
N TYR A 59 -9.36 -9.72 -11.45
CA TYR A 59 -9.58 -9.73 -10.00
C TYR A 59 -8.29 -9.38 -9.26
N LEU A 60 -8.38 -8.42 -8.37
CA LEU A 60 -7.36 -8.17 -7.38
C LEU A 60 -7.65 -9.04 -6.15
N SER A 61 -8.89 -8.96 -5.65
CA SER A 61 -9.43 -9.91 -4.68
C SER A 61 -10.91 -10.18 -4.98
N ALA A 62 -11.40 -11.38 -4.69
CA ALA A 62 -12.81 -11.69 -4.91
C ALA A 62 -13.31 -12.84 -4.02
N PHE A 63 -14.60 -12.77 -3.71
CA PHE A 63 -15.41 -13.87 -3.18
C PHE A 63 -16.44 -14.25 -4.24
N ARG A 64 -16.59 -15.55 -4.49
CA ARG A 64 -17.49 -16.11 -5.52
C ARG A 64 -18.27 -17.28 -4.93
N LEU A 65 -19.60 -17.24 -4.97
CA LEU A 65 -20.41 -18.30 -4.34
C LEU A 65 -20.65 -19.53 -5.22
N TYR A 66 -20.50 -19.40 -6.54
CA TYR A 66 -20.81 -20.47 -7.50
C TYR A 66 -19.69 -20.72 -8.50
N GLN A 67 -19.66 -21.95 -9.00
CA GLN A 67 -18.74 -22.45 -10.02
C GLN A 67 -18.84 -21.65 -11.34
N PRO A 68 -17.80 -21.65 -12.19
CA PRO A 68 -16.55 -22.43 -12.09
C PRO A 68 -15.46 -21.82 -11.20
N ASP A 69 -15.59 -20.56 -10.80
CA ASP A 69 -14.58 -19.88 -9.97
C ASP A 69 -15.07 -19.70 -8.52
N LYS A 70 -15.82 -20.68 -7.98
CA LYS A 70 -16.32 -20.64 -6.60
C LYS A 70 -15.14 -20.51 -5.63
N GLY A 71 -15.24 -19.60 -4.67
CA GLY A 71 -14.30 -19.50 -3.56
C GLY A 71 -13.70 -18.11 -3.39
N ILE A 72 -12.54 -18.09 -2.74
CA ILE A 72 -11.71 -16.92 -2.46
C ILE A 72 -10.66 -16.81 -3.56
N TRP A 73 -10.43 -15.59 -4.05
CA TRP A 73 -9.37 -15.27 -4.99
C TRP A 73 -8.58 -14.07 -4.49
N LEU A 74 -7.26 -14.19 -4.49
CA LEU A 74 -6.34 -13.09 -4.14
C LEU A 74 -5.15 -13.11 -5.11
N LEU A 75 -4.86 -11.95 -5.69
CA LEU A 75 -3.73 -11.77 -6.60
C LEU A 75 -2.47 -11.41 -5.81
N LEU A 76 -1.35 -12.07 -6.10
CA LEU A 76 -0.08 -11.95 -5.39
C LEU A 76 1.10 -11.70 -6.34
N ASP A 77 2.11 -10.99 -5.85
CA ASP A 77 3.38 -10.73 -6.54
C ASP A 77 4.28 -11.97 -6.59
N LYS A 78 4.29 -12.73 -5.49
CA LYS A 78 4.99 -14.00 -5.31
C LYS A 78 4.14 -14.96 -4.45
N SER A 79 4.41 -16.26 -4.58
CA SER A 79 3.86 -17.27 -3.67
C SER A 79 4.39 -17.06 -2.25
N PRO A 80 3.63 -17.46 -1.21
CA PRO A 80 4.14 -17.51 0.15
C PRO A 80 5.30 -18.53 0.25
N GLU A 81 6.15 -18.34 1.26
CA GLU A 81 7.29 -19.24 1.52
C GLU A 81 6.83 -20.52 2.24
N GLU A 82 5.75 -20.42 3.00
CA GLU A 82 5.08 -21.52 3.69
C GLU A 82 3.73 -21.81 3.04
N ASP A 83 3.33 -23.09 3.08
CA ASP A 83 2.00 -23.51 2.63
C ASP A 83 0.93 -22.94 3.57
N ILE A 84 -0.17 -22.46 2.97
CA ILE A 84 -1.32 -21.95 3.72
C ILE A 84 -2.46 -22.95 3.56
N ASP A 85 -2.93 -23.49 4.69
CA ASP A 85 -3.96 -24.52 4.68
C ASP A 85 -5.21 -24.08 3.90
N GLY A 86 -5.69 -24.98 3.06
CA GLY A 86 -6.85 -24.74 2.21
C GLY A 86 -6.64 -23.78 1.02
N PHE A 87 -5.43 -23.31 0.73
CA PHE A 87 -5.13 -22.46 -0.43
C PHE A 87 -4.25 -23.13 -1.49
N GLU A 88 -4.62 -22.94 -2.75
CA GLU A 88 -3.84 -23.31 -3.92
C GLU A 88 -3.19 -22.07 -4.54
N PHE A 89 -1.92 -22.19 -4.92
CA PHE A 89 -1.15 -21.11 -5.55
C PHE A 89 -0.81 -21.44 -7.00
N LYS A 90 -1.36 -20.68 -7.96
CA LYS A 90 -1.20 -20.95 -9.39
C LYS A 90 -0.70 -19.71 -10.13
N ILE A 91 0.23 -19.89 -11.07
CA ILE A 91 0.69 -18.80 -11.93
C ILE A 91 -0.50 -18.25 -12.74
N VAL A 92 -0.64 -16.92 -12.73
CA VAL A 92 -1.63 -16.22 -13.55
C VAL A 92 -1.29 -16.45 -15.03
N LYS A 93 -2.17 -17.17 -15.76
CA LYS A 93 -1.91 -17.65 -17.14
C LYS A 93 -1.44 -16.55 -18.10
N SER A 94 -1.98 -15.34 -17.99
CA SER A 94 -1.62 -14.19 -18.84
C SER A 94 -0.22 -13.63 -18.54
N THR A 95 0.36 -13.94 -17.38
CA THR A 95 1.70 -13.49 -16.98
C THR A 95 2.78 -14.57 -17.15
N LYS A 96 2.41 -15.81 -17.53
CA LYS A 96 3.30 -16.99 -17.53
C LYS A 96 4.60 -16.81 -18.33
N ARG A 97 4.56 -16.02 -19.39
CA ARG A 97 5.69 -15.74 -20.30
C ARG A 97 6.56 -14.55 -19.84
N SER A 98 6.14 -13.83 -18.81
CA SER A 98 6.89 -12.70 -18.25
C SER A 98 7.86 -13.19 -17.17
N ALA A 99 9.02 -12.54 -17.05
CA ALA A 99 9.92 -12.73 -15.91
C ALA A 99 9.26 -12.27 -14.59
N LYS A 100 8.28 -11.37 -14.65
CA LYS A 100 7.57 -10.77 -13.51
C LYS A 100 6.24 -11.49 -13.22
N ARG A 101 6.21 -12.82 -13.10
CA ARG A 101 4.94 -13.56 -12.96
C ARG A 101 4.10 -13.09 -11.76
N LEU A 102 2.78 -13.19 -11.89
CA LEU A 102 1.83 -13.03 -10.79
C LEU A 102 1.26 -14.39 -10.40
N ILE A 103 0.77 -14.49 -9.18
CA ILE A 103 0.23 -15.71 -8.59
C ILE A 103 -1.22 -15.48 -8.17
N TRP A 104 -2.09 -16.45 -8.46
CA TRP A 104 -3.40 -16.59 -7.86
C TRP A 104 -3.28 -17.42 -6.59
N ALA A 105 -3.66 -16.85 -5.45
CA ALA A 105 -4.04 -17.61 -4.28
C ALA A 105 -5.55 -17.88 -4.36
N HIS A 106 -5.94 -19.15 -4.30
CA HIS A 106 -7.31 -19.58 -4.45
C HIS A 106 -7.71 -20.59 -3.39
N SER A 107 -8.86 -20.41 -2.77
CA SER A 107 -9.48 -21.45 -1.94
C SER A 107 -10.91 -21.69 -2.39
N GLY A 108 -11.28 -22.95 -2.66
CA GLY A 108 -12.65 -23.32 -3.02
C GLY A 108 -13.64 -23.25 -1.84
N ASN A 109 -13.12 -23.24 -0.60
CA ASN A 109 -13.91 -23.05 0.62
C ASN A 109 -13.72 -21.62 1.15
N ILE A 110 -14.82 -20.89 1.26
CA ILE A 110 -14.83 -19.51 1.77
C ILE A 110 -14.52 -19.42 3.27
N GLU A 111 -14.59 -20.52 4.01
CA GLU A 111 -14.24 -20.58 5.43
C GLU A 111 -12.73 -20.43 5.67
N ASN A 112 -11.93 -20.81 4.68
CA ASN A 112 -10.46 -20.72 4.77
C ASN A 112 -9.95 -19.28 4.79
N VAL A 113 -10.82 -18.27 4.65
CA VAL A 113 -10.42 -16.85 4.73
C VAL A 113 -9.62 -16.54 5.99
N ASN A 114 -9.91 -17.22 7.11
CA ASN A 114 -9.23 -17.02 8.38
C ASN A 114 -7.75 -17.42 8.34
N ASN A 115 -7.37 -18.29 7.40
CA ASN A 115 -5.99 -18.73 7.22
C ASN A 115 -5.11 -17.67 6.54
N ILE A 116 -5.70 -16.60 5.98
CA ILE A 116 -4.97 -15.54 5.27
C ILE A 116 -5.11 -14.14 5.88
N ILE A 117 -6.18 -13.84 6.63
CA ILE A 117 -6.39 -12.48 7.17
C ILE A 117 -5.28 -12.04 8.12
N HIS A 118 -4.68 -12.96 8.88
CA HIS A 118 -3.56 -12.67 9.80
C HIS A 118 -2.17 -12.87 9.19
N ASN A 119 -2.08 -13.18 7.88
CA ASN A 119 -0.81 -13.44 7.22
C ASN A 119 -0.23 -12.14 6.62
N ASN A 120 0.66 -11.46 7.33
CA ASN A 120 1.23 -10.19 6.86
C ASN A 120 1.98 -10.29 5.52
N ASP A 121 2.61 -11.43 5.24
CA ASP A 121 3.37 -11.61 4.00
C ASP A 121 2.47 -11.77 2.77
N ILE A 122 1.29 -12.38 2.93
CA ILE A 122 0.29 -12.45 1.85
C ILE A 122 -0.17 -11.05 1.46
N TRP A 123 -0.38 -10.16 2.44
CA TRP A 123 -0.84 -8.80 2.19
C TRP A 123 0.26 -7.90 1.62
N LYS A 124 1.52 -8.07 2.06
CA LYS A 124 2.68 -7.44 1.41
C LYS A 124 2.83 -7.86 -0.05
N SER A 125 2.63 -9.15 -0.35
CA SER A 125 2.67 -9.68 -1.73
C SER A 125 1.49 -9.16 -2.56
N HIS A 126 0.30 -9.08 -1.96
CA HIS A 126 -0.90 -8.50 -2.56
C HIS A 126 -0.70 -7.03 -2.94
N ARG A 127 -0.13 -6.23 -2.03
CA ARG A 127 0.18 -4.81 -2.25
C ARG A 127 1.08 -4.57 -3.45
N LYS A 128 2.12 -5.38 -3.60
CA LYS A 128 3.00 -5.33 -4.78
C LYS A 128 2.26 -5.75 -6.06
N ALA A 129 1.39 -6.76 -5.97
CA ALA A 129 0.59 -7.24 -7.09
C ALA A 129 -0.35 -6.15 -7.64
N SER A 130 -0.91 -5.31 -6.76
CA SER A 130 -1.86 -4.27 -7.13
C SER A 130 -1.31 -3.29 -8.16
N VAL A 131 -0.01 -2.98 -8.13
CA VAL A 131 0.64 -2.13 -9.15
C VAL A 131 1.24 -2.97 -10.27
N LYS A 132 1.85 -4.11 -9.92
CA LYS A 132 2.54 -4.97 -10.88
C LYS A 132 1.63 -5.46 -11.99
N ILE A 133 0.35 -5.68 -11.71
CA ILE A 133 -0.67 -6.06 -12.69
C ILE A 133 -0.73 -5.09 -13.88
N LEU A 134 -0.48 -3.79 -13.67
CA LEU A 134 -0.51 -2.76 -14.73
C LEU A 134 0.60 -2.91 -15.78
N ASN A 135 1.61 -3.73 -15.53
CA ASN A 135 2.67 -4.01 -16.50
C ASN A 135 2.22 -4.98 -17.61
N TYR A 136 0.99 -5.49 -17.55
CA TYR A 136 0.48 -6.50 -18.48
C TYR A 136 -0.58 -5.92 -19.41
N PRO A 137 -0.52 -6.19 -20.74
CA PRO A 137 -1.52 -5.69 -21.68
C PRO A 137 -2.97 -6.06 -21.32
N ILE A 138 -3.16 -7.19 -20.63
CA ILE A 138 -4.49 -7.64 -20.19
C ILE A 138 -5.13 -6.69 -19.16
N SER A 139 -4.33 -5.87 -18.46
CA SER A 139 -4.81 -4.90 -17.48
C SER A 139 -4.97 -3.49 -18.05
N ALA A 140 -5.13 -3.36 -19.37
CA ALA A 140 -5.40 -2.07 -19.99
C ALA A 140 -6.60 -1.39 -19.31
N ASP A 141 -6.55 -0.06 -19.27
CA ASP A 141 -7.61 0.73 -18.64
C ASP A 141 -8.96 0.41 -19.28
N GLN A 142 -9.92 0.08 -18.42
CA GLN A 142 -11.27 -0.35 -18.78
C GLN A 142 -12.33 0.51 -18.07
N ASP A 143 -11.99 1.73 -17.68
CA ASP A 143 -12.82 2.64 -16.90
C ASP A 143 -14.28 2.71 -17.39
N GLU A 144 -14.50 3.00 -18.68
CA GLU A 144 -15.85 3.10 -19.25
C GLU A 144 -16.65 1.80 -19.14
N LYS A 145 -15.97 0.65 -19.27
CA LYS A 145 -16.58 -0.65 -19.09
C LYS A 145 -16.92 -0.90 -17.61
N GLN A 146 -16.04 -0.54 -16.67
CA GLN A 146 -16.32 -0.73 -15.24
C GLN A 146 -17.49 0.15 -14.77
N LYS A 147 -17.57 1.39 -15.25
CA LYS A 147 -18.72 2.29 -15.01
C LYS A 147 -20.03 1.69 -15.52
N ARG A 148 -20.05 1.14 -16.76
CA ARG A 148 -21.23 0.44 -17.31
C ARG A 148 -21.68 -0.75 -16.46
N PHE A 149 -20.76 -1.40 -15.76
CA PHE A 149 -21.08 -2.48 -14.82
C PHE A 149 -21.48 -1.99 -13.43
N ASN A 150 -21.70 -0.69 -13.23
CA ASN A 150 -22.03 -0.08 -11.93
C ASN A 150 -21.02 -0.48 -10.84
N LYS A 151 -19.73 -0.58 -11.21
CA LYS A 151 -18.67 -0.70 -10.21
C LYS A 151 -18.36 0.68 -9.66
N ILE A 152 -17.94 0.72 -8.41
CA ILE A 152 -17.57 1.94 -7.71
C ILE A 152 -16.06 1.93 -7.58
N ARG A 153 -15.40 3.06 -7.86
CA ARG A 153 -13.95 3.16 -7.71
C ARG A 153 -13.59 3.26 -6.24
N ILE A 154 -12.54 2.58 -5.80
CA ILE A 154 -12.11 2.61 -4.39
C ILE A 154 -11.73 4.02 -3.96
N SER A 155 -11.07 4.79 -4.83
CA SER A 155 -10.78 6.22 -4.58
C SER A 155 -12.01 7.10 -4.39
N ASP A 156 -13.21 6.65 -4.79
CA ASP A 156 -14.45 7.38 -4.60
C ASP A 156 -15.15 6.97 -3.29
N ILE A 157 -14.85 5.77 -2.78
CA ILE A 157 -15.45 5.19 -1.57
C ILE A 157 -14.70 5.60 -0.31
N LEU A 158 -13.36 5.67 -0.36
CA LEU A 158 -12.52 6.07 0.78
C LEU A 158 -12.67 7.56 1.16
N GLY A 159 -13.76 8.21 0.73
CA GLY A 159 -13.76 9.63 0.41
C GLY A 159 -12.80 9.89 -0.74
N LYS A 160 -12.71 11.15 -1.19
CA LYS A 160 -11.46 11.59 -1.82
C LYS A 160 -10.34 10.99 -0.98
N ILE A 161 -9.40 10.26 -1.60
CA ILE A 161 -8.13 9.90 -0.98
C ILE A 161 -7.82 11.04 -0.04
N SER A 162 -7.70 10.77 1.27
CA SER A 162 -7.22 11.79 2.21
C SER A 162 -6.05 12.41 1.47
N GLU A 163 -6.23 13.65 0.98
CA GLU A 163 -5.26 14.27 0.09
C GLU A 163 -4.14 14.74 1.01
N ASP A 164 -3.56 13.78 1.71
CA ASP A 164 -2.50 13.89 2.65
C ASP A 164 -1.20 14.11 1.89
N GLN A 165 -0.17 14.29 2.67
CA GLN A 165 1.15 14.56 2.14
C GLN A 165 1.63 13.41 1.21
N ASP A 166 1.32 12.16 1.54
CA ASP A 166 1.78 11.00 0.79
C ASP A 166 1.07 10.88 -0.56
N TYR A 167 -0.24 11.15 -0.62
CA TYR A 167 -0.97 11.21 -1.89
C TYR A 167 -0.34 12.23 -2.85
N TYR A 168 -0.13 13.46 -2.38
CA TYR A 168 0.46 14.52 -3.19
C TYR A 168 1.89 14.20 -3.61
N GLN A 169 2.68 13.61 -2.71
CA GLN A 169 4.05 13.21 -2.99
C GLN A 169 4.10 12.12 -4.08
N ASN A 170 3.28 11.07 -3.95
CA ASN A 170 3.24 9.98 -4.93
C ASN A 170 2.73 10.46 -6.30
N LYS A 171 1.69 11.30 -6.31
CA LYS A 171 1.20 11.94 -7.54
C LYS A 171 2.30 12.77 -8.22
N PHE A 172 3.08 13.52 -7.44
CA PHE A 172 4.19 14.30 -7.95
C PHE A 172 5.33 13.44 -8.49
N VAL A 173 5.75 12.39 -7.77
CA VAL A 173 6.78 11.44 -8.23
C VAL A 173 6.38 10.82 -9.56
N ASN A 174 5.13 10.32 -9.67
CA ASN A 174 4.60 9.79 -10.92
C ASN A 174 4.62 10.82 -12.05
N ALA A 175 4.24 12.08 -11.77
CA ALA A 175 4.28 13.15 -12.76
C ALA A 175 5.72 13.48 -13.21
N VAL A 176 6.69 13.42 -12.29
CA VAL A 176 8.12 13.59 -12.59
C VAL A 176 8.60 12.45 -13.51
N GLU A 177 8.27 11.20 -13.21
CA GLU A 177 8.64 10.05 -14.06
C GLU A 177 8.09 10.20 -15.49
N GLN A 178 6.81 10.58 -15.64
CA GLN A 178 6.25 10.84 -16.97
C GLN A 178 6.96 12.01 -17.66
N SER A 179 7.32 13.06 -16.91
CA SER A 179 8.06 14.19 -17.47
C SER A 179 9.48 13.82 -17.90
N GLN A 180 10.12 12.87 -17.22
CA GLN A 180 11.46 12.38 -17.55
C GLN A 180 11.46 11.58 -18.86
N LYS A 181 10.36 10.93 -19.22
CA LYS A 181 10.20 10.23 -20.51
C LYS A 181 10.13 11.17 -21.72
N LEU A 182 9.86 12.46 -21.50
CA LEU A 182 9.84 13.47 -22.57
C LEU A 182 11.25 13.95 -22.92
N SER A 183 11.42 14.54 -24.11
CA SER A 183 12.66 15.23 -24.43
C SER A 183 12.83 16.50 -23.59
N LYS A 184 14.07 16.97 -23.48
CA LYS A 184 14.39 18.22 -22.77
C LYS A 184 13.64 19.40 -23.40
N GLU A 185 13.57 19.46 -24.72
CA GLU A 185 12.92 20.50 -25.51
C GLU A 185 11.41 20.53 -25.23
N ALA A 186 10.77 19.36 -25.18
CA ALA A 186 9.35 19.25 -24.84
C ALA A 186 9.04 19.75 -23.42
N ARG A 187 9.91 19.45 -22.45
CA ARG A 187 9.79 20.01 -21.09
C ARG A 187 9.96 21.53 -21.08
N LEU A 188 10.96 22.07 -21.77
CA LEU A 188 11.22 23.51 -21.83
C LEU A 188 10.05 24.29 -22.45
N ARG A 189 9.43 23.77 -23.53
CA ARG A 189 8.22 24.36 -24.13
C ARG A 189 7.02 24.35 -23.18
N ARG A 190 6.87 23.30 -22.36
CA ARG A 190 5.82 23.28 -21.32
C ARG A 190 6.11 24.33 -20.24
N LEU A 191 7.36 24.45 -19.82
CA LEU A 191 7.77 25.42 -18.79
C LEU A 191 7.60 26.87 -19.25
N SER A 192 7.82 27.19 -20.53
CA SER A 192 7.63 28.56 -21.04
C SER A 192 6.17 29.03 -20.97
N ASN A 193 5.22 28.09 -20.99
CA ASN A 193 3.79 28.36 -20.95
C ASN A 193 3.15 28.05 -19.58
N ALA A 194 3.95 27.59 -18.60
CA ALA A 194 3.45 27.21 -17.29
C ALA A 194 3.37 28.44 -16.36
N ASP A 195 2.39 28.43 -15.46
CA ASP A 195 2.38 29.37 -14.34
C ASP A 195 3.62 29.15 -13.47
N LYS A 196 4.28 30.24 -13.08
CA LYS A 196 5.46 30.22 -12.22
C LYS A 196 5.07 30.08 -10.75
N SER A 197 3.81 30.37 -10.41
CA SER A 197 3.30 30.29 -9.05
C SER A 197 2.57 28.95 -8.86
N PRO A 198 3.08 28.03 -8.03
CA PRO A 198 2.39 26.79 -7.76
C PRO A 198 1.15 27.05 -6.89
N ASN A 199 0.08 26.30 -7.16
CA ASN A 199 -1.09 26.29 -6.28
C ASN A 199 -0.73 25.72 -4.91
N GLN A 200 -1.27 26.34 -3.86
CA GLN A 200 -1.14 25.85 -2.50
C GLN A 200 -2.26 24.86 -2.18
N VAL A 201 -1.92 23.80 -1.45
CA VAL A 201 -2.89 22.85 -0.90
C VAL A 201 -2.68 22.72 0.60
N ARG A 202 -3.78 22.65 1.34
CA ARG A 202 -3.77 22.35 2.78
C ARG A 202 -4.07 20.88 2.99
N VAL A 203 -3.21 20.20 3.75
CA VAL A 203 -3.35 18.78 4.09
C VAL A 203 -3.49 18.63 5.60
N THR A 204 -4.25 17.64 6.05
CA THR A 204 -4.34 17.26 7.48
C THR A 204 -3.49 16.03 7.70
N GLN A 205 -2.69 16.01 8.78
CA GLN A 205 -1.82 14.88 9.11
C GLN A 205 -2.04 14.43 10.56
N VAL A 206 -1.94 13.12 10.79
CA VAL A 206 -1.89 12.52 12.13
C VAL A 206 -0.42 12.31 12.48
N ILE A 207 -0.01 12.73 13.67
CA ILE A 207 1.36 12.59 14.16
C ILE A 207 1.35 11.93 15.53
N PHE A 208 2.41 11.16 15.83
CA PHE A 208 2.65 10.67 17.19
C PHE A 208 3.27 11.76 18.05
N GLN A 209 2.69 11.98 19.23
CA GLN A 209 3.31 12.78 20.27
C GLN A 209 4.40 11.95 20.94
N ARG A 210 5.65 12.16 20.51
CA ARG A 210 6.81 11.40 21.02
C ARG A 210 7.23 11.88 22.40
N ASN A 211 7.77 10.98 23.19
CA ASN A 211 8.40 11.27 24.47
C ASN A 211 9.72 12.03 24.24
N PRO A 212 9.84 13.29 24.69
CA PRO A 212 11.06 14.07 24.50
C PRO A 212 12.28 13.47 25.20
N ASP A 213 12.10 12.75 26.31
CA ASP A 213 13.20 12.18 27.09
C ASP A 213 13.87 11.03 26.33
N VAL A 214 13.10 10.22 25.60
CA VAL A 214 13.64 9.18 24.70
C VAL A 214 14.51 9.81 23.63
N VAL A 215 14.06 10.92 23.03
CA VAL A 215 14.82 11.62 21.99
C VAL A 215 16.12 12.20 22.56
N ALA A 216 16.05 12.84 23.74
CA ALA A 216 17.22 13.42 24.39
C ALA A 216 18.26 12.35 24.74
N GLU A 217 17.84 11.27 25.40
CA GLU A 217 18.72 10.17 25.81
C GLU A 217 19.39 9.49 24.62
N VAL A 218 18.65 9.24 23.53
CA VAL A 218 19.21 8.60 22.32
C VAL A 218 20.24 9.51 21.63
N LEU A 219 20.01 10.83 21.61
CA LEU A 219 20.99 11.79 21.07
C LEU A 219 22.24 11.90 21.94
N GLU A 220 22.09 11.88 23.25
CA GLU A 220 23.21 11.89 24.21
C GLU A 220 24.04 10.61 24.09
N ARG A 221 23.38 9.43 24.10
CA ARG A 221 23.99 8.12 23.86
C ARG A 221 24.82 8.09 22.58
N ALA A 222 24.32 8.72 21.51
CA ALA A 222 24.99 8.74 20.23
C ALA A 222 26.25 9.62 20.19
N GLY A 223 26.39 10.59 21.12
CA GLY A 223 27.58 11.44 21.22
C GLY A 223 27.92 12.20 19.93
N GLY A 224 26.91 12.53 19.13
CA GLY A 224 27.10 13.17 17.81
C GLY A 224 27.64 12.26 16.70
N ILE A 225 27.65 10.95 16.90
CA ILE A 225 28.05 9.95 15.89
C ILE A 225 26.81 9.17 15.46
N CYS A 226 26.61 9.05 14.15
CA CYS A 226 25.52 8.24 13.58
C CYS A 226 25.67 6.77 13.99
N GLU A 227 24.64 6.20 14.63
CA GLU A 227 24.70 4.84 15.15
C GLU A 227 24.69 3.77 14.05
N ALA A 228 24.27 4.11 12.82
CA ALA A 228 24.32 3.20 11.68
C ALA A 228 25.66 3.24 10.92
N CYS A 229 26.06 4.39 10.38
CA CYS A 229 27.27 4.49 9.54
C CYS A 229 28.54 4.82 10.32
N LYS A 230 28.44 5.07 11.63
CA LYS A 230 29.55 5.39 12.54
C LYS A 230 30.34 6.63 12.14
N LYS A 231 29.74 7.52 11.33
CA LYS A 231 30.32 8.82 10.95
C LYS A 231 29.79 9.92 11.88
N PRO A 232 30.56 10.99 12.12
CA PRO A 232 30.08 12.15 12.86
C PRO A 232 28.87 12.79 12.18
N ALA A 233 28.08 13.53 12.95
CA ALA A 233 26.99 14.34 12.43
C ALA A 233 27.49 15.25 11.29
N PRO A 234 26.70 15.43 10.22
CA PRO A 234 27.15 16.16 9.04
C PRO A 234 27.29 17.67 9.26
N PHE A 235 26.63 18.23 10.27
CA PHE A 235 26.67 19.64 10.64
C PHE A 235 26.19 19.85 12.08
N LEU A 236 26.35 21.08 12.58
CA LEU A 236 25.85 21.50 13.89
C LEU A 236 24.52 22.26 13.74
N ARG A 237 23.60 22.07 14.70
CA ARG A 237 22.34 22.80 14.77
C ARG A 237 22.61 24.30 14.92
N LYS A 238 21.91 25.12 14.15
CA LYS A 238 22.00 26.59 14.28
C LYS A 238 21.44 27.10 15.62
N SER A 239 20.53 26.34 16.25
CA SER A 239 19.88 26.74 17.51
C SER A 239 20.84 26.75 18.70
N ASP A 240 21.75 25.78 18.77
CA ASP A 240 22.51 25.47 20.00
C ASP A 240 23.91 24.90 19.73
N ASN A 241 24.35 24.85 18.47
CA ASN A 241 25.62 24.25 18.02
C ASN A 241 25.80 22.76 18.35
N SER A 242 24.75 22.03 18.73
CA SER A 242 24.84 20.58 18.95
C SER A 242 24.95 19.79 17.63
N PRO A 243 25.56 18.59 17.63
CA PRO A 243 25.60 17.72 16.45
C PRO A 243 24.19 17.36 15.91
N TYR A 244 23.95 17.54 14.60
CA TYR A 244 22.66 17.20 14.00
C TYR A 244 22.53 15.71 13.66
N LEU A 245 21.73 15.00 14.45
CA LEU A 245 21.22 13.66 14.15
C LEU A 245 19.69 13.63 14.28
N GLU A 246 19.06 12.64 13.67
CA GLU A 246 17.61 12.40 13.65
C GLU A 246 17.33 11.06 14.35
N VAL A 247 16.45 11.08 15.36
CA VAL A 247 16.03 9.86 16.06
C VAL A 247 14.96 9.13 15.24
N HIS A 248 15.20 7.85 15.02
CA HIS A 248 14.36 6.94 14.25
C HIS A 248 13.98 5.74 15.12
N HIS A 249 12.71 5.33 15.09
CA HIS A 249 12.28 4.09 15.74
C HIS A 249 12.55 2.89 14.82
N ILE A 250 13.19 1.84 15.34
CA ILE A 250 13.57 0.63 14.60
C ILE A 250 12.31 -0.13 14.15
N VAL A 251 11.40 -0.39 15.09
CA VAL A 251 10.00 -0.72 14.81
C VAL A 251 9.23 0.59 14.78
N ALA A 252 8.67 0.94 13.63
CA ALA A 252 7.98 2.21 13.47
C ALA A 252 6.79 2.32 14.43
N LEU A 253 6.55 3.50 15.01
CA LEU A 253 5.38 3.75 15.85
C LEU A 253 4.05 3.49 15.12
N ALA A 254 4.03 3.67 13.79
CA ALA A 254 2.87 3.37 12.95
C ALA A 254 2.60 1.86 12.80
N ASP A 255 3.60 1.02 13.07
CA ASP A 255 3.54 -0.44 13.06
C ASP A 255 3.53 -0.98 14.51
N ASP A 256 2.88 -0.26 15.43
CA ASP A 256 2.78 -0.56 16.87
C ASP A 256 4.13 -0.68 17.61
N GLY A 257 5.18 0.01 17.13
CA GLY A 257 6.45 0.11 17.84
C GLY A 257 6.35 0.95 19.11
N ASP A 258 7.05 0.54 20.16
CA ASP A 258 7.10 1.28 21.43
C ASP A 258 7.97 2.56 21.33
N ASP A 259 7.58 3.61 22.04
CA ASP A 259 8.38 4.84 22.15
C ASP A 259 9.37 4.72 23.32
N THR A 260 10.42 3.93 23.10
CA THR A 260 11.45 3.58 24.10
C THR A 260 12.86 3.79 23.56
N ILE A 261 13.85 3.86 24.46
CA ILE A 261 15.27 4.05 24.11
C ILE A 261 15.80 2.85 23.33
N GLU A 262 15.33 1.64 23.67
CA GLU A 262 15.72 0.37 23.05
C GLU A 262 15.21 0.27 21.61
N ASN A 263 14.04 0.84 21.33
CA ASN A 263 13.45 0.87 20.00
C ASN A 263 13.91 2.09 19.18
N ALA A 264 14.80 2.94 19.68
CA ALA A 264 15.20 4.18 19.02
C ALA A 264 16.70 4.23 18.68
N ILE A 265 17.02 4.81 17.52
CA ILE A 265 18.38 4.94 17.00
C ILE A 265 18.64 6.35 16.44
N ALA A 266 19.80 6.93 16.75
CA ALA A 266 20.24 8.22 16.22
C ALA A 266 20.95 8.07 14.87
N LEU A 267 20.40 8.70 13.83
CA LEU A 267 20.88 8.57 12.46
C LEU A 267 21.26 9.91 11.86
N CYS A 268 22.28 9.94 11.00
CA CYS A 268 22.47 11.09 10.11
C CYS A 268 21.35 11.11 9.05
N PRO A 269 21.04 12.27 8.44
CA PRO A 269 19.95 12.42 7.47
C PRO A 269 20.01 11.41 6.32
N ASN A 270 21.23 11.09 5.83
CA ASN A 270 21.44 10.12 4.76
C ASN A 270 21.08 8.70 5.20
N CYS A 271 21.50 8.30 6.40
CA CYS A 271 21.16 7.00 6.96
C CYS A 271 19.66 6.92 7.24
N HIS A 272 19.07 7.94 7.87
CA HIS A 272 17.65 7.97 8.16
C HIS A 272 16.80 7.81 6.89
N ARG A 273 17.12 8.56 5.81
CA ARG A 273 16.43 8.39 4.52
C ARG A 273 16.67 7.02 3.88
N LYS A 274 17.86 6.43 4.06
CA LYS A 274 18.14 5.06 3.59
C LYS A 274 17.30 4.02 4.34
N TYR A 275 17.03 4.21 5.62
CA TYR A 275 16.13 3.32 6.38
C TYR A 275 14.68 3.37 5.86
N HIS A 276 14.20 4.55 5.47
CA HIS A 276 12.85 4.71 4.92
C HIS A 276 12.71 4.25 3.46
N TYR A 277 13.68 4.59 2.59
CA TYR A 277 13.50 4.48 1.14
C TYR A 277 14.62 3.70 0.43
N GLY A 278 15.71 3.40 1.13
CA GLY A 278 16.87 2.75 0.55
C GLY A 278 16.73 1.23 0.48
N ILE A 279 17.52 0.62 -0.39
CA ILE A 279 17.75 -0.82 -0.34
C ILE A 279 18.67 -1.10 0.86
N ILE A 280 18.11 -1.62 1.94
CA ILE A 280 18.87 -2.09 3.08
C ILE A 280 19.31 -3.53 2.76
N ALA A 281 20.62 -3.77 2.72
CA ALA A 281 21.12 -5.14 2.74
C ALA A 281 20.73 -5.72 4.10
N LYS A 282 19.98 -6.83 4.12
CA LYS A 282 19.74 -7.57 5.37
C LYS A 282 21.12 -7.90 5.96
N ILE A 283 21.35 -7.44 7.19
CA ILE A 283 22.47 -7.89 8.02
C ILE A 283 22.15 -9.31 8.47
#